data_AF-A0A3D1HB71-F1
#
_entry.id   AF-A0A3D1HB71-F1
#
_cell.length_a   1.000
_cell.length_b   1.000
_cell.length_c   1.000
_cell.angle_alpha   90.00
_cell.angle_beta   90.00
_cell.angle_gamma   90.00
#
_symmetry.space_group_name_H-M   'P 1'
#
loop_
_entity.id
_entity.type
_entity.pdbx_description
1 polymer ?
#
loop_
_entity_poly.entity_id
_entity_poly.type
_entity_poly.pdbx_seq_one_letter_code
_entity_poly.pdbx_strand_id
1 'polypeptide(L)'
;ILRMDADTTSGKTAFEHRFKAFADGEYDIMVGTQMIAKGLNFPNVTLVGVLKTDNSLYAADFRAYERTFSLITQVAGRSGRGDKRGRALIQTFSPEHYVINLAAKQNYPAFYAEEIKLR
;
A
#
# COMPACT_ATOMS: atom_id res chain seq x y z
N ILE A 1 -14.99 5.95 -10.52
CA ILE A 1 -13.58 5.54 -10.32
C ILE A 1 -12.70 6.78 -10.44
N LEU A 2 -11.89 7.09 -9.41
CA LEU A 2 -10.94 8.19 -9.39
C LEU A 2 -9.53 7.67 -9.67
N ARG A 3 -8.79 8.32 -10.58
CA ARG A 3 -7.39 7.99 -10.86
C ARG A 3 -6.47 9.11 -10.37
N MET A 4 -5.46 8.73 -9.61
CA MET A 4 -4.47 9.63 -9.00
C MET A 4 -3.08 9.28 -9.52
N ASP A 5 -2.69 9.91 -10.63
CA ASP A 5 -1.32 9.83 -11.14
C ASP A 5 -0.55 11.11 -10.83
N ALA A 6 0.76 10.96 -10.61
CA ALA A 6 1.68 12.07 -10.40
C ALA A 6 1.63 13.10 -11.54
N ASP A 7 1.30 12.67 -12.76
CA ASP A 7 1.36 13.50 -13.97
C ASP A 7 0.05 14.24 -14.34
N THR A 8 -1.02 14.14 -13.53
CA THR A 8 -2.34 14.72 -13.90
C THR A 8 -2.88 15.81 -12.96
N THR A 9 -2.02 16.41 -12.14
CA THR A 9 -2.45 17.38 -11.13
C THR A 9 -1.52 18.59 -11.07
N SER A 10 -1.71 19.53 -11.99
CA SER A 10 -0.94 20.78 -12.11
C SER A 10 -1.16 21.78 -10.96
N GLY A 11 -1.62 21.35 -9.78
CA GLY A 11 -1.84 22.23 -8.64
C GLY A 11 -2.16 21.47 -7.36
N LYS A 12 -1.50 21.85 -6.26
CA LYS A 12 -1.72 21.33 -4.90
C LYS A 12 -3.21 21.30 -4.51
N THR A 13 -3.96 22.32 -4.93
CA THR A 13 -5.41 22.46 -4.68
C THR A 13 -6.28 21.43 -5.40
N ALA A 14 -5.90 21.03 -6.62
CA ALA A 14 -6.67 20.04 -7.39
C ALA A 14 -6.53 18.62 -6.79
N PHE A 15 -5.40 18.35 -6.13
CA PHE A 15 -5.18 17.12 -5.38
C PHE A 15 -6.11 17.05 -4.17
N GLU A 16 -6.16 18.10 -3.36
CA GLU A 16 -7.02 18.20 -2.18
C GLU A 16 -8.51 18.07 -2.54
N HIS A 17 -8.96 18.71 -3.63
CA HIS A 17 -10.35 18.62 -4.08
C HIS A 17 -10.75 17.19 -4.47
N ARG A 18 -9.90 16.47 -5.22
CA ARG A 18 -10.18 15.08 -5.62
C ARG A 18 -10.21 14.14 -4.41
N PHE A 19 -9.35 14.38 -3.41
CA PHE A 19 -9.40 13.62 -2.15
C PHE A 19 -10.65 13.88 -1.34
N LYS A 20 -11.07 15.14 -1.26
CA LYS A 20 -12.32 15.51 -0.60
C LYS A 20 -13.50 14.83 -1.28
N ALA A 21 -13.61 14.88 -2.60
CA ALA A 21 -14.66 14.20 -3.35
C ALA A 21 -14.69 12.68 -3.09
N PHE A 22 -13.53 12.02 -3.00
CA PHE A 22 -13.47 10.61 -2.63
C PHE A 22 -13.87 10.36 -1.17
N ALA A 23 -13.44 11.22 -0.24
CA ALA A 23 -13.80 11.12 1.18
C ALA A 23 -15.30 11.35 1.42
N ASP A 24 -15.91 12.25 0.64
CA ASP A 24 -17.34 12.58 0.66
C ASP A 24 -18.20 11.54 -0.07
N GLY A 25 -17.58 10.51 -0.67
CA GLY A 25 -18.28 9.37 -1.28
C GLY A 25 -18.72 9.57 -2.73
N GLU A 26 -18.21 10.59 -3.42
CA GLU A 26 -18.49 10.79 -4.86
C GLU A 26 -17.85 9.70 -5.74
N TYR A 27 -16.91 8.92 -5.19
CA TYR A 27 -16.19 7.86 -5.88
C TYR A 27 -16.02 6.63 -4.99
N ASP A 28 -16.37 5.45 -5.49
CA ASP A 28 -16.22 4.19 -4.75
C ASP A 28 -14.80 3.60 -4.80
N ILE A 29 -14.04 3.93 -5.84
CA ILE A 29 -12.75 3.30 -6.15
C ILE A 29 -11.73 4.38 -6.47
N MET A 30 -10.59 4.35 -5.79
CA MET A 30 -9.41 5.15 -6.10
C MET A 30 -8.27 4.26 -6.59
N VAL A 31 -7.64 4.63 -7.70
CA VAL A 31 -6.48 3.93 -8.27
C VAL A 31 -5.34 4.92 -8.45
N GLY A 32 -4.13 4.54 -8.07
CA GLY A 32 -2.95 5.35 -8.31
C GLY A 32 -1.72 4.77 -7.65
N THR A 33 -0.63 5.53 -7.69
CA THR A 33 0.69 5.08 -7.23
C THR A 33 0.86 5.28 -5.72
N GLN A 34 2.08 5.02 -5.22
CA GLN A 34 2.47 5.11 -3.81
C GLN A 34 2.05 6.41 -3.11
N MET A 35 1.80 7.50 -3.85
CA MET A 35 1.35 8.78 -3.30
C MET A 35 0.00 8.71 -2.56
N ILE A 36 -0.90 7.80 -2.94
CA ILE A 36 -2.22 7.66 -2.27
C ILE A 36 -2.06 7.19 -0.81
N ALA A 37 -1.00 6.44 -0.51
CA ALA A 37 -0.82 5.82 0.80
C ALA A 37 -0.19 6.74 1.86
N LYS A 38 0.34 7.92 1.47
CA LYS A 38 1.04 8.83 2.40
C LYS A 38 0.07 9.85 3.02
N GLY A 39 -0.08 9.79 4.34
CA GLY A 39 -0.68 10.87 5.15
C GLY A 39 -2.20 11.01 5.06
N LEU A 40 -2.89 10.15 4.32
CA LEU A 40 -4.34 10.22 4.11
C LEU A 40 -5.07 9.13 4.91
N ASN A 41 -6.16 9.52 5.56
CA ASN A 41 -7.03 8.63 6.32
C ASN A 41 -8.42 8.65 5.69
N PHE A 42 -8.88 7.52 5.17
CA PHE A 42 -10.22 7.37 4.59
C PHE A 42 -11.03 6.41 5.46
N PRO A 43 -11.87 6.91 6.39
CA PRO A 43 -12.61 6.07 7.34
C PRO A 43 -13.55 5.07 6.66
N ASN A 44 -14.02 5.40 5.46
CA ASN A 44 -14.92 4.56 4.67
C ASN A 44 -14.19 3.53 3.79
N VAL A 45 -12.86 3.55 3.73
CA VAL A 45 -12.09 2.57 2.93
C VAL A 45 -11.96 1.27 3.70
N THR A 46 -12.68 0.26 3.22
CA THR A 46 -12.70 -1.10 3.80
C THR A 46 -11.85 -2.10 3.02
N LEU A 47 -11.34 -1.72 1.84
CA LEU A 47 -10.52 -2.58 1.00
C LEU A 47 -9.35 -1.79 0.43
N VAL A 48 -8.14 -2.33 0.54
CA VAL A 48 -6.97 -1.82 -0.17
C VAL A 48 -6.30 -2.95 -0.95
N GLY A 49 -5.91 -2.66 -2.19
CA GLY A 49 -5.16 -3.59 -3.04
C GLY A 49 -3.73 -3.10 -3.27
N VAL A 50 -2.74 -3.96 -3.03
CA VAL A 50 -1.36 -3.76 -3.48
C VAL A 50 -1.14 -4.61 -4.73
N LEU A 51 -0.96 -3.95 -5.87
CA LEU A 51 -0.78 -4.63 -7.14
C LEU A 51 0.70 -4.75 -7.48
N LYS A 52 1.08 -5.86 -8.14
CA LYS A 52 2.43 -6.12 -8.67
C LYS A 52 3.55 -5.96 -7.64
N THR A 53 3.42 -6.59 -6.47
CA THR A 53 4.50 -6.54 -5.46
C THR A 53 5.80 -7.20 -5.94
N ASP A 54 5.73 -8.08 -6.94
CA ASP A 54 6.89 -8.75 -7.54
C ASP A 54 7.89 -7.75 -8.13
N ASN A 55 7.42 -6.62 -8.69
CA ASN A 55 8.32 -5.58 -9.22
C ASN A 55 9.22 -5.00 -8.14
N SER A 56 8.69 -4.85 -6.92
CA SER A 56 9.46 -4.36 -5.76
C SER A 56 10.30 -5.47 -5.16
N LEU A 57 9.78 -6.71 -5.14
CA LEU A 57 10.43 -7.87 -4.52
C LEU A 57 11.67 -8.31 -5.30
N TYR A 58 11.61 -8.29 -6.63
CA TYR A 58 12.67 -8.70 -7.54
C TYR A 58 13.40 -7.51 -8.17
N ALA A 59 13.26 -6.32 -7.59
CA ALA A 59 14.05 -5.18 -8.03
C ALA A 59 15.55 -5.47 -7.84
N ALA A 60 16.38 -5.03 -8.79
CA ALA A 60 17.84 -5.10 -8.70
C ALA A 60 18.40 -4.05 -7.70
N ASP A 61 17.92 -4.11 -6.46
CA ASP A 61 18.29 -3.23 -5.35
C ASP A 61 18.41 -4.09 -4.09
N PHE A 62 19.51 -3.94 -3.35
CA PHE A 62 19.75 -4.67 -2.10
C PHE A 62 18.69 -4.38 -1.01
N ARG A 63 17.84 -3.37 -1.21
CA ARG A 63 16.72 -3.00 -0.32
C ARG A 63 15.35 -3.42 -0.86
N ALA A 64 15.30 -4.24 -1.92
CA ALA A 64 14.06 -4.72 -2.52
C ALA A 64 13.12 -5.36 -1.49
N TYR A 65 13.65 -6.23 -0.63
CA TYR A 65 12.88 -6.92 0.41
C TYR A 65 12.35 -5.96 1.47
N GLU A 66 13.20 -5.07 1.97
CA GLU A 66 12.82 -4.00 2.92
C GLU A 66 11.71 -3.10 2.35
N ARG A 67 11.85 -2.64 1.11
CA ARG A 67 10.85 -1.78 0.45
C ARG A 67 9.52 -2.49 0.26
N THR A 68 9.56 -3.76 -0.14
CA THR A 68 8.36 -4.58 -0.34
C THR A 68 7.64 -4.81 0.98
N PHE A 69 8.38 -5.16 2.04
CA PHE A 69 7.84 -5.30 3.38
C PHE A 69 7.19 -4.00 3.86
N SER A 70 7.90 -2.87 3.73
CA SER A 70 7.41 -1.55 4.13
C SER A 70 6.14 -1.13 3.37
N LEU A 71 6.08 -1.39 2.05
CA LEU A 71 4.90 -1.08 1.24
C LEU A 71 3.66 -1.86 1.71
N ILE A 72 3.80 -3.18 1.85
CA ILE A 72 2.70 -4.05 2.24
C ILE A 72 2.22 -3.71 3.66
N THR A 73 3.14 -3.55 4.61
CA THR A 73 2.79 -3.21 6.00
C THR A 73 2.13 -1.85 6.11
N GLN A 74 2.63 -0.84 5.38
CA GLN A 74 1.97 0.47 5.33
C GLN A 74 0.55 0.36 4.82
N VAL A 75 0.33 -0.35 3.71
CA VAL A 75 -1.00 -0.50 3.11
C VAL A 75 -1.94 -1.30 4.01
N ALA A 76 -1.48 -2.43 4.57
CA ALA A 76 -2.26 -3.24 5.51
C ALA A 76 -2.67 -2.43 6.74
N GLY A 77 -1.81 -1.52 7.22
CA GLY A 77 -2.10 -0.61 8.34
C GLY A 77 -3.01 0.57 8.01
N ARG A 78 -3.46 0.74 6.76
CA ARG A 78 -4.39 1.83 6.34
C ARG A 78 -5.84 1.39 6.24
N SER A 79 -6.10 0.11 5.99
CA SER A 79 -7.47 -0.43 6.04
C SER A 79 -7.91 -0.67 7.48
N GLY A 80 -9.17 -0.35 7.81
CA GLY A 80 -9.74 -0.70 9.12
C GLY A 80 -9.42 0.26 10.28
N ARG A 81 -9.07 1.52 9.98
CA ARG A 81 -9.01 2.59 11.00
C ARG A 81 -10.43 3.13 11.26
N GLY A 82 -11.20 2.43 12.08
CA GLY A 82 -12.59 2.75 12.44
C GLY A 82 -13.37 1.50 12.86
N ASP A 83 -14.70 1.59 12.91
CA ASP A 83 -15.56 0.45 13.33
C ASP A 83 -15.72 -0.63 12.24
N LYS A 84 -15.30 -0.35 10.99
CA LYS A 84 -15.46 -1.25 9.86
C LYS A 84 -14.20 -2.09 9.67
N ARG A 85 -14.37 -3.42 9.54
CA ARG A 85 -13.27 -4.34 9.21
C ARG A 85 -12.65 -3.98 7.85
N GLY A 86 -11.35 -3.67 7.88
CA GLY A 86 -10.54 -3.49 6.68
C GLY A 86 -10.03 -4.83 6.13
N ARG A 87 -9.85 -4.90 4.82
CA ARG A 87 -9.15 -5.99 4.13
C ARG A 87 -8.03 -5.42 3.26
N ALA A 88 -6.90 -6.11 3.24
CA ALA A 88 -5.82 -5.86 2.31
C ALA A 88 -5.66 -7.06 1.37
N LEU A 89 -5.64 -6.80 0.06
CA LEU A 89 -5.35 -7.80 -0.97
C LEU A 89 -4.00 -7.50 -1.59
N ILE A 90 -3.16 -8.53 -1.69
CA ILE A 90 -1.82 -8.42 -2.26
C ILE A 90 -1.78 -9.28 -3.51
N GLN A 91 -1.46 -8.68 -4.64
CA GLN A 91 -1.24 -9.41 -5.89
C GLN A 91 0.26 -9.65 -6.07
N THR A 92 0.65 -10.92 -6.03
CA THR A 92 2.00 -11.39 -6.28
C THR A 92 1.99 -12.70 -7.06
N PHE A 93 3.03 -12.94 -7.85
CA PHE A 93 3.32 -14.26 -8.43
C PHE A 93 4.04 -15.18 -7.45
N SER A 94 4.52 -14.65 -6.32
CA SER A 94 5.34 -15.38 -5.33
C SER A 94 4.69 -15.36 -3.94
N PRO A 95 3.47 -15.91 -3.78
CA PRO A 95 2.73 -15.85 -2.51
C PRO A 95 3.46 -16.56 -1.36
N GLU A 96 4.27 -17.57 -1.66
CA GLU A 96 5.04 -18.33 -0.67
C GLU A 96 6.32 -17.60 -0.21
N HIS A 97 6.70 -16.50 -0.85
CA HIS A 97 7.92 -15.77 -0.50
C HIS A 97 7.82 -15.21 0.93
N TYR A 98 8.86 -15.45 1.75
CA TYR A 98 8.84 -15.12 3.18
C TYR A 98 8.51 -13.64 3.45
N VAL A 99 9.07 -12.72 2.65
CA VAL A 99 8.79 -11.27 2.74
C VAL A 99 7.29 -10.97 2.63
N ILE A 100 6.58 -11.59 1.68
CA ILE A 100 5.13 -11.37 1.48
C ILE A 100 4.36 -11.89 2.70
N ASN A 101 4.67 -13.12 3.12
CA ASN A 101 4.03 -13.77 4.26
C ASN A 101 4.25 -13.01 5.59
N LEU A 102 5.46 -12.54 5.85
CA LEU A 102 5.79 -11.79 7.05
C LEU A 102 5.19 -10.38 7.02
N ALA A 103 5.17 -9.72 5.85
CA ALA A 103 4.57 -8.40 5.70
C ALA A 103 3.04 -8.44 5.86
N ALA A 104 2.37 -9.47 5.32
CA ALA A 104 0.93 -9.68 5.50
C ALA A 104 0.55 -9.87 6.97
N LYS A 105 1.43 -10.52 7.76
CA LYS A 105 1.28 -10.70 9.21
C LYS A 105 1.80 -9.52 10.04
N GLN A 106 2.34 -8.49 9.39
CA GLN A 106 3.03 -7.36 10.03
C GLN A 106 4.12 -7.78 11.02
N ASN A 107 4.78 -8.92 10.77
CA ASN A 107 5.78 -9.50 11.66
C ASN A 107 7.17 -8.94 11.35
N TYR A 108 7.41 -7.70 11.80
CA TYR A 108 8.71 -7.03 11.67
C TYR A 108 9.87 -7.77 12.36
N PRO A 109 9.73 -8.29 13.60
CA PRO A 109 10.82 -9.00 14.27
C PRO A 109 11.34 -10.21 13.47
N ALA A 110 10.44 -11.03 12.94
CA ALA A 110 10.84 -12.19 12.13
C ALA A 110 11.45 -11.75 10.79
N PHE A 111 10.91 -10.69 10.17
CA PHE A 111 11.50 -10.14 8.93
C PHE A 111 12.93 -9.66 9.16
N TYR A 112 13.17 -8.90 10.23
CA TYR A 112 14.49 -8.39 10.58
C TYR A 112 15.49 -9.53 10.83
N ALA A 113 15.06 -10.59 11.53
CA ALA A 113 15.91 -11.74 11.81
C ALA A 113 16.33 -12.52 10.56
N GLU A 114 15.48 -12.59 9.53
CA GLU A 114 15.84 -13.20 8.24
C GLU A 114 16.72 -12.26 7.40
N GLU A 115 16.38 -10.97 7.36
CA GLU A 115 17.06 -9.98 6.53
C GLU A 115 18.53 -9.77 6.93
N ILE A 116 18.85 -9.84 8.24
CA ILE A 116 20.24 -9.70 8.73
C ILE A 116 21.13 -10.91 8.41
N LYS A 117 20.56 -12.10 8.15
CA LYS A 117 21.34 -13.29 7.77
C LYS A 117 21.81 -13.24 6.32
N LEU A 118 21.09 -12.49 5.49
CA LEU A 118 21.35 -12.32 4.06
C LEU A 118 22.31 -11.15 3.77
N ARG A 119 22.76 -10.43 4.81
CA ARG A 119 23.61 -9.24 4.75
C ARG A 119 24.92 -9.48 5.49
#